data_AF-A0A1G2DFT3-F1
#
_entry.id   AF-A0A1G2DFT3-F1
#
_cell.length_a   1.000
_cell.length_b   1.000
_cell.length_c   1.000
_cell.angle_alpha   90.00
_cell.angle_beta   90.00
_cell.angle_gamma   90.00
#
_symmetry.space_group_name_H-M   'P 1'
#
loop_
_entity.id
_entity.type
_entity.pdbx_description
1 polymer ?
#
loop_
_entity_poly.entity_id
_entity_poly.type
_entity_poly.pdbx_seq_one_letter_code
_entity_poly.pdbx_strand_id
1 'polypeptide(L)'
;MAKKSKLCSGDWLVDWFFRKFVTILNHPDFEVIGVAHLKMRGTRKRKVEVYAYMDGLSLHYNTSRVFHSSRERLGVTLCHELFHVLLKQGIISDVKTIELYGIKPTTHRDVYTLERIWYRFNEAQQELLLSYFPKQHHATPR
;
A
#
# COMPACT_ATOMS: atom_id res chain seq x y z
N MET A 1 2.34 -8.04 36.95
CA MET A 1 2.54 -6.74 36.26
C MET A 1 3.13 -7.02 34.88
N ALA A 2 2.35 -6.81 33.81
CA ALA A 2 2.84 -7.00 32.45
C ALA A 2 3.85 -5.89 32.11
N LYS A 3 5.07 -6.26 31.73
CA LYS A 3 6.09 -5.31 31.24
C LYS A 3 5.54 -4.65 29.98
N LYS A 4 5.30 -3.32 30.04
CA LYS A 4 5.13 -2.50 28.84
C LYS A 4 6.38 -2.70 27.99
N SER A 5 6.26 -3.43 26.87
CA SER A 5 7.33 -3.49 25.89
C SER A 5 7.55 -2.06 25.41
N LYS A 6 8.77 -1.53 25.60
CA LYS A 6 9.22 -0.36 24.86
C LYS A 6 9.21 -0.79 23.39
N LEU A 7 8.19 -0.38 22.65
CA LEU A 7 8.20 -0.42 21.19
C LEU A 7 9.52 0.21 20.76
N CYS A 8 10.34 -0.54 20.01
CA CYS A 8 11.57 -0.01 19.47
C CYS A 8 11.22 1.23 18.62
N SER A 9 12.13 2.19 18.49
CA SER A 9 11.86 3.46 17.79
C SER A 9 11.32 3.29 16.35
N GLY A 10 11.42 2.08 15.79
CA GLY A 10 10.85 1.53 14.55
C GLY A 10 9.37 1.12 14.58
N ASP A 11 8.92 0.47 15.64
CA ASP A 11 7.71 -0.37 15.63
C ASP A 11 6.43 0.45 15.70
N TRP A 12 6.48 1.55 16.45
CA TRP A 12 5.34 2.45 16.58
C TRP A 12 4.98 3.12 15.24
N LEU A 13 5.96 3.37 14.36
CA LEU A 13 5.72 3.97 13.05
C LEU A 13 5.08 2.95 12.11
N VAL A 14 5.55 1.70 12.14
CA VAL A 14 4.94 0.59 11.41
C VAL A 14 3.48 0.43 11.81
N ASP A 15 3.21 0.39 13.12
CA ASP A 15 1.85 0.31 13.65
C ASP A 15 1.00 1.54 13.30
N TRP A 16 1.60 2.73 13.29
CA TRP A 16 0.89 3.96 12.90
C TRP A 16 0.44 3.91 11.44
N PHE A 17 1.33 3.53 10.51
CA PHE A 17 0.97 3.37 9.10
C PHE A 17 -0.06 2.27 8.90
N PHE A 18 0.11 1.13 9.57
CA PHE A 18 -0.88 0.06 9.52
C PHE A 18 -2.27 0.56 9.93
N ARG A 19 -2.37 1.29 11.05
CA ARG A 19 -3.65 1.86 11.50
C ARG A 19 -4.23 2.84 10.47
N LYS A 20 -3.41 3.70 9.88
CA LYS A 20 -3.85 4.65 8.84
C LYS A 20 -4.35 3.95 7.59
N PHE A 21 -3.67 2.90 7.15
CA PHE A 21 -4.11 2.06 6.04
C PHE A 21 -5.45 1.40 6.34
N VAL A 22 -5.59 0.77 7.50
CA VAL A 22 -6.85 0.16 7.93
C VAL A 22 -7.98 1.18 8.04
N THR A 23 -7.70 2.42 8.46
CA THR A 23 -8.71 3.50 8.46
C THR A 23 -9.17 3.86 7.05
N ILE A 24 -8.27 3.98 6.07
CA ILE A 24 -8.63 4.24 4.68
C ILE A 24 -9.47 3.09 4.12
N LEU A 25 -9.01 1.86 4.33
CA LEU A 25 -9.63 0.66 3.77
C LEU A 25 -11.02 0.33 4.38
N ASN A 26 -11.28 0.77 5.62
CA ASN A 26 -12.60 0.64 6.26
C ASN A 26 -13.50 1.87 6.03
N HIS A 27 -13.08 2.85 5.23
CA HIS A 27 -13.95 3.98 4.95
C HIS A 27 -15.23 3.49 4.26
N PRO A 28 -16.43 4.00 4.61
CA PRO A 28 -17.69 3.54 4.00
C PRO A 28 -17.72 3.63 2.48
N ASP A 29 -17.06 4.67 1.94
CA ASP A 29 -16.93 4.91 0.49
C ASP A 29 -15.72 4.19 -0.15
N PHE A 30 -14.99 3.36 0.61
CA PHE A 30 -13.88 2.60 0.04
C PHE A 30 -14.42 1.46 -0.82
N GLU A 31 -13.98 1.43 -2.08
CA GLU A 31 -14.41 0.43 -3.05
C GLU A 31 -13.23 -0.22 -3.74
N VAL A 32 -13.36 -1.51 -4.05
CA VAL A 32 -12.35 -2.26 -4.80
C VAL A 32 -12.93 -2.66 -6.15
N ILE A 33 -12.37 -2.10 -7.21
CA ILE A 33 -12.92 -2.17 -8.56
C ILE A 33 -11.97 -2.97 -9.45
N GLY A 34 -12.45 -4.12 -9.93
CA GLY A 34 -11.71 -4.92 -10.91
C GLY A 34 -11.82 -4.33 -12.31
N VAL A 35 -10.69 -4.04 -12.95
CA VAL A 35 -10.63 -3.49 -14.30
C VAL A 35 -9.92 -4.47 -15.22
N ALA A 36 -10.57 -4.87 -16.31
CA ALA A 36 -10.03 -5.85 -17.25
C ALA A 36 -8.71 -5.40 -17.88
N HIS A 37 -8.54 -4.11 -18.14
CA HIS A 37 -7.31 -3.57 -18.73
C HIS A 37 -6.95 -2.25 -18.07
N LEU A 38 -6.08 -2.29 -17.05
CA LEU A 38 -5.50 -1.07 -16.50
C LEU A 38 -4.56 -0.44 -17.55
N LYS A 39 -4.90 0.79 -17.98
CA LYS A 39 -4.14 1.50 -19.03
C LYS A 39 -2.70 1.73 -18.60
N MET A 40 -1.84 1.62 -19.60
CA MET A 40 -0.38 1.51 -19.50
C MET A 40 0.27 2.84 -19.09
N ARG A 41 1.28 2.81 -18.22
CA ARG A 41 2.25 3.90 -18.09
C ARG A 41 3.48 3.60 -18.97
N GLY A 42 3.87 4.54 -19.81
CA GLY A 42 5.13 4.48 -20.55
C GLY A 42 5.20 5.41 -21.77
N THR A 43 6.37 5.97 -22.01
CA THR A 43 6.70 6.64 -23.28
C THR A 43 6.73 5.60 -24.41
N ARG A 44 6.44 6.05 -25.64
CA ARG A 44 6.11 5.34 -26.90
C ARG A 44 6.72 3.94 -27.23
N LYS A 45 7.64 3.36 -26.45
CA LYS A 45 8.31 2.06 -26.72
C LYS A 45 8.16 0.98 -25.63
N ARG A 46 7.69 1.28 -24.41
CA ARG A 46 7.43 0.25 -23.39
C ARG A 46 6.13 0.54 -22.67
N LYS A 47 5.14 -0.32 -22.90
CA LYS A 47 3.85 -0.29 -22.23
C LYS A 47 3.99 -1.08 -20.93
N VAL A 48 4.05 -0.41 -19.78
CA VAL A 48 4.01 -1.09 -18.48
C VAL A 48 2.57 -1.05 -18.00
N GLU A 49 1.93 -2.22 -17.90
CA GLU A 49 0.63 -2.34 -17.23
C GLU A 49 0.81 -2.00 -15.74
N VAL A 50 -0.06 -1.14 -15.21
CA VAL A 50 -0.10 -0.82 -13.78
C VAL A 50 -0.93 -1.89 -13.08
N TYR A 51 -0.46 -2.41 -11.95
CA TYR A 51 -1.13 -3.51 -11.23
C TYR A 51 -2.39 -3.05 -10.50
N ALA A 52 -2.30 -1.92 -9.82
CA ALA A 52 -3.43 -1.23 -9.23
C ALA A 52 -3.13 0.27 -9.18
N TYR A 53 -4.17 1.09 -9.15
CA TYR A 53 -4.06 2.50 -8.82
C TYR A 53 -5.22 2.92 -7.92
N MET A 54 -5.03 3.94 -7.09
CA MET A 54 -6.12 4.58 -6.36
C MET A 54 -6.58 5.88 -7.01
N ASP A 55 -7.90 6.00 -7.17
CA ASP A 55 -8.59 7.26 -7.46
C ASP A 55 -9.54 7.58 -6.31
N GLY A 56 -9.21 8.61 -5.54
CA GLY A 56 -9.86 8.87 -4.25
C GLY A 56 -9.77 7.66 -3.31
N LEU A 57 -10.92 7.11 -2.95
CA LEU A 57 -11.07 5.92 -2.10
C LEU A 57 -11.41 4.65 -2.90
N SER A 58 -11.30 4.69 -4.22
CA SER A 58 -11.51 3.54 -5.08
C SER A 58 -10.16 2.93 -5.48
N LEU A 59 -9.95 1.67 -5.14
CA LEU A 59 -8.79 0.89 -5.56
C LEU A 59 -9.13 0.13 -6.84
N HIS A 60 -8.58 0.60 -7.96
CA HIS A 60 -8.70 -0.07 -9.25
C HIS A 60 -7.56 -1.05 -9.42
N TYR A 61 -7.85 -2.32 -9.68
CA TYR A 61 -6.82 -3.34 -9.87
C TYR A 61 -7.03 -4.11 -11.18
N ASN A 62 -5.93 -4.55 -11.80
CA ASN A 62 -5.97 -5.25 -13.07
C ASN A 62 -6.48 -6.68 -12.86
N THR A 63 -7.59 -7.04 -13.50
CA THR A 63 -8.13 -8.41 -13.47
C THR A 63 -7.63 -9.29 -14.62
N SER A 64 -7.01 -8.70 -15.67
CA SER A 64 -6.44 -9.49 -16.76
C SER A 64 -5.15 -10.19 -16.32
N ARG A 65 -5.13 -11.50 -16.57
CA ARG A 65 -4.28 -12.51 -15.94
C ARG A 65 -2.84 -12.59 -16.47
N VAL A 66 -2.30 -11.57 -17.15
CA VAL A 66 -1.01 -11.77 -17.84
C VAL A 66 0.14 -11.93 -16.83
N PHE A 67 0.01 -11.37 -15.62
CA PHE A 67 0.94 -11.63 -14.53
C PHE A 67 0.17 -11.67 -13.21
N HIS A 68 -0.11 -12.87 -12.68
CA HIS A 68 -0.46 -12.99 -11.27
C HIS A 68 0.75 -12.52 -10.47
N SER A 69 0.70 -11.25 -10.04
CA SER A 69 1.67 -10.70 -9.11
C SER A 69 1.62 -11.55 -7.84
N SER A 70 2.78 -11.99 -7.35
CA SER A 70 2.87 -12.69 -6.08
C SER A 70 2.12 -11.91 -4.98
N ARG A 71 1.63 -12.62 -3.96
CA ARG A 71 1.08 -12.04 -2.73
C ARG A 71 1.87 -10.81 -2.25
N GLU A 72 3.20 -10.92 -2.31
CA GLU A 72 4.13 -9.86 -1.98
C GLU A 72 3.98 -8.61 -2.88
N ARG A 73 3.99 -8.78 -4.21
CA ARG A 73 3.82 -7.67 -5.14
C ARG A 73 2.46 -6.99 -4.98
N LEU A 74 1.42 -7.76 -4.69
CA LEU A 74 0.08 -7.23 -4.40
C LEU A 74 0.10 -6.36 -3.12
N GLY A 75 0.74 -6.85 -2.06
CA GLY A 75 0.88 -6.12 -0.80
C GLY A 75 1.71 -4.84 -0.93
N VAL A 76 2.83 -4.88 -1.66
CA VAL A 76 3.66 -3.71 -1.96
C VAL A 76 2.87 -2.69 -2.77
N THR A 77 2.14 -3.13 -3.81
CA THR A 77 1.30 -2.25 -4.63
C THR A 77 0.21 -1.59 -3.80
N LEU A 78 -0.46 -2.34 -2.91
CA LEU A 78 -1.46 -1.77 -2.01
C LEU A 78 -0.86 -0.67 -1.13
N CYS A 79 0.31 -0.93 -0.51
CA CYS A 79 0.99 0.07 0.29
C CYS A 79 1.32 1.32 -0.54
N HIS A 80 1.85 1.15 -1.74
CA HIS A 80 2.17 2.25 -2.67
C HIS A 80 0.97 3.16 -2.91
N GLU A 81 -0.19 2.59 -3.22
CA GLU A 81 -1.39 3.36 -3.51
C GLU A 81 -1.99 4.03 -2.26
N LEU A 82 -1.97 3.35 -1.12
CA LEU A 82 -2.40 3.94 0.16
C LEU A 82 -1.49 5.10 0.59
N PHE A 83 -0.19 5.03 0.29
CA PHE A 83 0.72 6.14 0.48
C PHE A 83 0.37 7.34 -0.40
N HIS A 84 -0.06 7.14 -1.65
CA HIS A 84 -0.56 8.23 -2.49
C HIS A 84 -1.79 8.89 -1.90
N VAL A 85 -2.72 8.13 -1.32
CA VAL A 85 -3.91 8.69 -0.64
C VAL A 85 -3.50 9.55 0.53
N LEU A 86 -2.68 9.01 1.43
CA LEU A 86 -2.22 9.73 2.60
C LEU A 86 -1.39 10.98 2.24
N LEU A 87 -0.60 10.92 1.15
CA LEU A 87 0.14 12.07 0.61
C LEU A 87 -0.81 13.15 0.07
N LYS A 88 -1.80 12.77 -0.74
CA LYS A 88 -2.81 13.69 -1.29
C LYS A 88 -3.65 14.35 -0.20
N GLN A 89 -3.92 13.63 0.90
CA GLN A 89 -4.64 14.15 2.06
C GLN A 89 -3.79 15.04 2.97
N GLY A 90 -2.50 15.21 2.67
CA GLY A 90 -1.58 15.98 3.49
C GLY A 90 -1.20 15.33 4.83
N ILE A 91 -1.64 14.09 5.06
CA ILE A 91 -1.45 13.36 6.34
C ILE A 91 0.03 13.01 6.55
N ILE A 92 0.80 12.87 5.48
CA ILE A 92 2.21 12.48 5.53
C ILE A 92 3.12 13.72 5.40
N SER A 93 2.66 14.79 4.76
CA SER A 93 3.45 16.00 4.52
C SER A 93 3.58 16.91 5.74
N ASP A 94 2.74 16.74 6.77
CA ASP A 94 2.80 17.52 8.03
C ASP A 94 3.63 16.84 9.14
N VAL A 95 4.22 15.69 8.82
CA VAL A 95 4.72 14.80 9.86
C VAL A 95 6.21 15.04 10.09
N LYS A 96 6.52 15.88 11.11
CA LYS A 96 7.84 15.90 11.80
C LYS A 96 8.37 14.50 12.14
N THR A 97 7.51 13.47 12.21
CA THR A 97 7.90 12.07 12.42
C THR A 97 8.64 11.43 11.24
N ILE A 98 8.50 11.89 10.00
CA ILE A 98 9.22 11.27 8.87
C ILE A 98 10.63 11.86 8.74
N GLU A 99 10.87 13.05 9.32
CA GLU A 99 12.22 13.58 9.54
C GLU A 99 13.04 12.68 10.49
N LEU A 100 12.43 11.98 11.46
CA LEU A 100 13.11 10.99 12.31
C LEU A 100 13.64 9.77 11.52
N TYR A 101 13.13 9.57 10.30
CA TYR A 101 13.58 8.52 9.37
C TYR A 101 14.30 9.08 8.13
N GLY A 102 14.52 10.41 8.08
CA GLY A 102 15.19 11.08 6.99
C GLY A 102 14.42 11.11 5.66
N ILE A 103 13.12 10.85 5.65
CA ILE A 103 12.30 10.86 4.43
C ILE A 103 11.34 12.05 4.54
N LYS A 104 11.41 13.01 3.62
CA LYS A 104 10.36 14.01 3.43
C LYS A 104 9.60 13.64 2.16
N PRO A 105 8.54 12.82 2.25
CA PRO A 105 7.83 12.39 1.06
C PRO A 105 7.08 13.57 0.47
N THR A 106 7.74 14.21 -0.49
CA THR A 106 7.22 15.36 -1.25
C THR A 106 7.05 14.97 -2.71
N THR A 107 7.55 13.80 -3.09
CA THR A 107 7.57 13.32 -4.46
C THR A 107 7.11 11.86 -4.55
N HIS A 108 6.68 11.46 -5.75
CA HIS A 108 6.40 10.06 -6.09
C HIS A 108 7.62 9.14 -5.89
N ARG A 109 8.85 9.67 -5.90
CA ARG A 109 10.07 8.88 -5.66
C ARG A 109 10.16 8.42 -4.20
N ASP A 110 9.62 9.19 -3.27
CA ASP A 110 9.65 8.87 -1.85
C ASP A 110 8.67 7.75 -1.49
N VAL A 111 7.56 7.63 -2.25
CA VAL A 111 6.57 6.55 -2.10
C VAL A 111 7.21 5.18 -2.36
N TYR A 112 8.13 5.06 -3.32
CA TYR A 112 8.87 3.80 -3.57
C TYR A 112 9.78 3.40 -2.40
N THR A 113 10.25 4.35 -1.60
CA THR A 113 11.01 4.04 -0.39
C THR A 113 10.07 3.59 0.73
N LEU A 114 8.89 4.21 0.81
CA LEU A 114 7.90 3.95 1.86
C LEU A 114 7.13 2.64 1.66
N GLU A 115 6.84 2.21 0.43
CA GLU A 115 6.11 0.96 0.14
C GLU A 115 6.80 -0.28 0.74
N ARG A 116 8.12 -0.20 0.98
CA ARG A 116 8.90 -1.24 1.66
C ARG A 116 8.44 -1.49 3.11
N ILE A 117 7.59 -0.64 3.67
CA ILE A 117 6.92 -0.90 4.94
C ILE A 117 6.11 -2.20 4.94
N TRP A 118 5.68 -2.67 3.76
CA TRP A 118 5.05 -3.98 3.59
C TRP A 118 5.83 -5.09 4.31
N TYR A 119 7.16 -5.12 4.14
CA TYR A 119 8.03 -6.13 4.72
C TYR A 119 8.26 -5.98 6.23
N ARG A 120 7.78 -4.87 6.81
CA ARG A 120 7.84 -4.60 8.25
C ARG A 120 6.56 -5.03 8.96
N PHE A 121 5.45 -5.21 8.22
CA PHE A 121 4.23 -5.76 8.78
C PHE A 121 4.41 -7.25 9.12
N ASN A 122 3.85 -7.67 10.25
CA ASN A 122 3.77 -9.08 10.59
C ASN A 122 2.76 -9.80 9.70
N GLU A 123 2.76 -11.13 9.73
CA GLU A 123 1.91 -11.96 8.86
C GLU A 123 0.41 -11.65 9.04
N ALA A 124 -0.07 -11.47 10.28
CA ALA A 124 -1.47 -11.13 10.53
C ALA A 124 -1.86 -9.76 9.96
N GLN A 125 -0.97 -8.77 10.03
CA GLN A 125 -1.17 -7.46 9.42
C GLN A 125 -1.20 -7.56 7.88
N GLN A 126 -0.29 -8.35 7.30
CA GLN A 126 -0.26 -8.59 5.85
C GLN A 126 -1.54 -9.29 5.37
N GLU A 127 -2.00 -10.32 6.08
CA GLU A 127 -3.26 -11.02 5.78
C GLU A 127 -4.46 -10.08 5.86
N LEU A 128 -4.54 -9.23 6.89
CA LEU A 128 -5.64 -8.27 7.01
C LEU A 128 -5.66 -7.31 5.82
N LEU A 129 -4.52 -6.72 5.46
CA LEU A 129 -4.46 -5.78 4.34
C LEU A 129 -4.83 -6.44 3.01
N LEU A 130 -4.41 -7.69 2.79
CA LEU A 130 -4.76 -8.40 1.56
C LEU A 130 -6.21 -8.88 1.52
N SER A 131 -6.87 -9.02 2.66
CA SER A 131 -8.29 -9.43 2.72
C SER A 131 -9.25 -8.46 2.01
N TYR A 132 -8.83 -7.22 1.75
CA TYR A 132 -9.60 -6.24 0.98
C TYR A 132 -9.60 -6.54 -0.53
N PHE A 133 -8.69 -7.36 -1.03
CA PHE A 133 -8.76 -7.88 -2.40
C PHE A 133 -9.57 -9.18 -2.45
N PRO A 134 -10.29 -9.47 -3.56
CA PRO A 134 -10.97 -10.75 -3.71
C PRO A 134 -9.99 -11.94 -3.64
N LYS A 135 -10.36 -12.99 -2.90
CA LYS A 135 -9.52 -14.18 -2.60
C LYS A 135 -8.89 -14.84 -3.83
N GLN A 136 -9.56 -14.76 -4.98
CA GLN A 136 -9.05 -15.28 -6.26
C GLN A 136 -7.72 -14.63 -6.72
N HIS A 137 -7.29 -13.56 -6.04
CA HIS A 137 -6.04 -12.84 -6.30
C HIS A 137 -4.96 -13.09 -5.23
N HIS A 138 -5.22 -13.90 -4.21
CA HIS A 138 -4.26 -14.23 -3.14
C HIS A 138 -3.29 -15.37 -3.51
N ALA A 139 -3.19 -15.72 -4.80
CA ALA A 139 -2.53 -16.93 -5.25
C ALA A 139 -1.09 -17.06 -4.72
N THR A 140 -0.85 -18.13 -3.98
CA THR A 140 0.47 -18.63 -3.61
C THR A 140 1.22 -19.03 -4.89
N PRO A 141 2.53 -18.76 -5.01
CA PRO A 141 3.32 -19.30 -6.11
C PRO A 141 3.16 -20.82 -6.13
N ARG A 142 2.94 -21.39 -7.32
CA ARG A 142 3.19 -22.82 -7.54
C ARG A 142 4.69 -23.06 -7.63
#